data_AF-A0AAP3M6M9-F1
#
_entry.id   AF-A0AAP3M6M9-F1
#
_cell.length_a   1.000
_cell.length_b   1.000
_cell.length_c   1.000
_cell.angle_alpha   90.00
_cell.angle_beta   90.00
_cell.angle_gamma   90.00
#
_symmetry.space_group_name_H-M   'P 1'
#
loop_
_entity.id
_entity.type
_entity.pdbx_description
1 polymer ?
#
loop_
_entity_poly.entity_id
_entity_poly.type
_entity_poly.pdbx_seq_one_letter_code
_entity_poly.pdbx_strand_id
1 'polypeptide(L)'
;MTLLHPTPANAVARHIETEDFRSFAHQELAVSSPWQGGICFNPSCGAAFEPRRKWQIYCCTACERAGTAELRKWGHRMALSALIWRMGKYEQHDAGIRDLTRAARRHVTHVQSAWLADRQARAAERGSQ
;
A
#
# COMPACT_ATOMS: atom_id res chain seq x y z
N MET A 1 -24.73 -5.26 -32.19
CA MET A 1 -24.13 -6.52 -31.70
C MET A 1 -22.63 -6.38 -31.77
N THR A 2 -21.94 -6.25 -30.63
CA THR A 2 -20.48 -6.15 -30.59
C THR A 2 -19.94 -7.53 -30.26
N LEU A 3 -19.26 -8.17 -31.21
CA LEU A 3 -18.65 -9.50 -31.04
C LEU A 3 -17.46 -9.38 -30.08
N LEU A 4 -17.66 -9.74 -28.81
CA LEU A 4 -16.58 -9.94 -27.85
C LEU A 4 -15.73 -11.12 -28.34
N HIS A 5 -14.55 -10.81 -28.87
CA HIS A 5 -13.57 -11.83 -29.23
C HIS A 5 -13.09 -12.55 -27.95
N PRO A 6 -12.94 -13.88 -27.97
CA PRO A 6 -12.47 -14.63 -26.82
C PRO A 6 -11.04 -14.20 -26.46
N THR A 7 -10.83 -13.83 -25.20
CA THR A 7 -9.51 -13.49 -24.66
C THR A 7 -8.64 -14.76 -24.66
N PRO A 8 -7.40 -14.73 -25.21
CA PRO A 8 -6.54 -15.90 -25.21
C PRO A 8 -6.22 -16.37 -23.79
N ALA A 9 -6.02 -17.67 -23.60
CA ALA A 9 -5.82 -18.29 -22.27
C ALA A 9 -4.63 -17.72 -21.47
N ASN A 10 -3.66 -17.10 -22.16
CA ASN A 10 -2.49 -16.44 -21.58
C ASN A 10 -2.52 -14.91 -21.75
N ALA A 11 -3.70 -14.31 -21.94
CA ALA A 11 -3.82 -12.87 -22.02
C ALA A 11 -3.26 -12.22 -20.75
N VAL A 12 -2.32 -11.29 -20.96
CA VAL A 12 -1.77 -10.49 -19.87
C VAL A 12 -2.92 -9.72 -19.22
N ALA A 13 -2.92 -9.61 -17.88
CA ALA A 13 -3.91 -8.82 -17.17
C ALA A 13 -3.98 -7.40 -17.76
N ARG A 14 -5.20 -6.91 -18.03
CA ARG A 14 -5.39 -5.54 -18.53
C ARG A 14 -4.72 -4.56 -17.57
N HIS A 15 -3.81 -3.75 -18.10
CA HIS A 15 -3.12 -2.73 -17.32
C HIS A 15 -4.07 -1.56 -17.09
N ILE A 16 -4.55 -1.40 -15.87
CA ILE A 16 -5.26 -0.19 -15.43
C ILE A 16 -4.22 0.68 -14.73
N GLU A 17 -3.89 1.82 -15.32
CA GLU A 17 -3.02 2.81 -14.68
C GLU A 17 -3.86 3.69 -13.77
N THR A 18 -3.84 3.39 -12.48
CA THR A 18 -4.38 4.28 -11.45
C THR A 18 -3.30 5.24 -10.99
N GLU A 19 -3.69 6.49 -10.72
CA GLU A 19 -2.82 7.48 -10.10
C GLU A 19 -2.21 6.94 -8.79
N ASP A 20 -0.94 7.26 -8.53
CA ASP A 20 -0.28 6.89 -7.29
C ASP A 20 -0.77 7.74 -6.10
N PHE A 21 -0.66 7.20 -4.88
CA PHE A 21 -1.19 7.88 -3.70
C PHE A 21 -0.57 9.27 -3.45
N ARG A 22 0.69 9.52 -3.80
CA ARG A 22 1.33 10.82 -3.55
C ARG A 22 0.83 11.91 -4.49
N SER A 23 0.49 11.53 -5.71
CA SER A 23 -0.14 12.42 -6.68
C SER A 23 -1.59 12.69 -6.28
N PHE A 24 -2.34 11.63 -5.95
CA PHE A 24 -3.73 11.73 -5.50
C PHE A 24 -3.90 12.59 -4.23
N ALA A 25 -3.05 12.37 -3.21
CA ALA A 25 -3.11 13.06 -1.92
C ALA A 25 -2.12 14.23 -1.80
N HIS A 26 -1.79 14.88 -2.92
CA HIS A 26 -0.75 15.91 -2.96
C HIS A 26 -1.00 17.07 -1.98
N GLN A 27 -2.25 17.55 -1.91
CA GLN A 27 -2.61 18.69 -1.05
C GLN A 27 -2.50 18.32 0.43
N GLU A 28 -2.98 17.13 0.81
CA GLU A 28 -2.94 16.62 2.17
C GLU A 28 -1.50 16.38 2.61
N LEU A 29 -0.66 15.80 1.74
CA LEU A 29 0.75 15.55 2.03
C LEU A 29 1.59 16.82 2.14
N ALA A 30 1.19 17.90 1.46
CA ALA A 30 1.82 19.21 1.60
C ALA A 30 1.56 19.83 2.98
N VAL A 31 0.40 19.53 3.59
CA VAL A 31 0.02 20.01 4.92
C VAL A 31 0.59 19.13 6.03
N SER A 32 0.47 17.82 5.89
CA SER A 32 0.89 16.85 6.90
C SER A 32 1.58 15.66 6.24
N SER A 33 2.90 15.58 6.45
CA SER A 33 3.70 14.50 5.91
C SER A 33 3.98 13.44 6.97
N PRO A 34 3.71 12.15 6.70
CA PRO A 34 4.00 11.08 7.64
C PRO A 34 5.49 10.70 7.70
N TRP A 35 6.33 11.28 6.84
CA TRP A 35 7.78 11.15 6.86
C TRP A 35 8.43 12.45 7.32
N GLN A 36 9.53 12.33 8.06
CA GLN A 36 10.31 13.48 8.51
C GLN A 36 11.30 13.90 7.43
N GLY A 37 11.33 15.20 7.11
CA GLY A 37 12.27 15.76 6.14
C GLY A 37 13.72 15.46 6.54
N GLY A 38 14.51 14.96 5.59
CA GLY A 38 15.92 14.62 5.80
C GLY A 38 16.17 13.36 6.64
N ILE A 39 15.16 12.58 6.99
CA ILE A 39 15.31 11.29 7.67
C ILE A 39 14.80 10.16 6.78
N CYS A 40 15.60 9.12 6.60
CA CYS A 40 15.24 8.02 5.71
C CYS A 40 13.98 7.28 6.21
N PHE A 41 12.96 7.17 5.35
CA PHE A 41 11.69 6.50 5.64
C PHE A 41 11.77 4.96 5.68
N ASN A 42 12.93 4.37 5.39
CA ASN A 42 13.14 2.94 5.63
C ASN A 42 13.30 2.74 7.15
N PRO A 43 12.40 1.99 7.82
CA PRO A 43 12.39 1.87 9.28
C PRO A 43 13.66 1.21 9.81
N SER A 44 14.33 0.37 9.01
CA SER A 44 15.60 -0.25 9.36
C SER A 44 16.81 0.66 9.12
N CYS A 45 16.65 1.79 8.42
CA CYS A 45 17.74 2.72 8.13
C CYS A 45 17.66 3.98 8.99
N GLY A 46 16.59 4.77 8.85
CA GLY A 46 16.40 6.00 9.62
C GLY A 46 17.55 7.03 9.55
N ALA A 47 18.49 6.89 8.61
CA ALA A 47 19.66 7.75 8.52
C ALA A 47 19.25 9.18 8.13
N ALA A 48 19.94 10.16 8.70
CA ALA A 48 19.86 11.54 8.24
C ALA A 48 20.49 11.67 6.84
N PHE A 49 19.86 12.43 5.96
CA PHE A 49 20.36 12.71 4.61
C PHE A 49 19.86 14.08 4.15
N GLU A 50 20.61 14.72 3.27
CA GLU A 50 20.18 15.96 2.60
C GLU A 50 19.36 15.61 1.35
N PRO A 51 18.06 15.95 1.29
CA PRO A 51 17.23 15.63 0.13
C PRO A 51 17.66 16.46 -1.09
N ARG A 52 17.90 15.80 -2.22
CA ARG A 52 18.17 16.48 -3.50
C ARG A 52 16.87 16.91 -4.20
N ARG A 53 15.74 16.34 -3.80
CA ARG A 53 14.41 16.61 -4.36
C ARG A 53 13.39 16.72 -3.24
N LYS A 54 12.40 17.59 -3.40
CA LYS A 54 11.35 17.87 -2.39
C LYS A 54 10.54 16.62 -2.00
N TRP A 55 10.39 15.66 -2.90
CA TRP A 55 9.63 14.42 -2.68
C TRP A 55 10.49 13.23 -2.20
N GLN A 56 11.80 13.43 -2.05
CA GLN A 56 12.72 12.35 -1.71
C GLN A 56 12.55 11.98 -0.23
N ILE A 57 12.21 10.72 0.04
CA ILE A 57 12.01 10.20 1.40
C ILE A 57 13.02 9.10 1.79
N TYR A 58 13.89 8.71 0.87
CA TYR A 58 14.91 7.70 1.10
C TYR A 58 16.30 8.28 0.85
N CYS A 59 17.27 7.92 1.69
CA CYS A 59 18.64 8.43 1.60
C CYS A 59 19.40 7.90 0.37
N CYS A 60 19.04 6.72 -0.13
CA CYS A 60 19.69 6.07 -1.27
C CYS A 60 18.73 5.16 -2.04
N THR A 61 19.14 4.76 -3.24
CA THR A 61 18.37 3.85 -4.12
C THR A 61 18.11 2.49 -3.49
N ALA A 62 19.01 1.98 -2.65
CA ALA A 62 18.79 0.71 -1.95
C ALA A 62 17.61 0.80 -0.97
N CYS A 63 17.54 1.89 -0.19
CA CYS A 63 16.42 2.14 0.72
C CYS A 63 15.11 2.38 -0.03
N GLU A 64 15.16 3.06 -1.17
CA GLU A 64 14.00 3.24 -2.04
C GLU A 64 13.48 1.90 -2.55
N ARG A 65 14.35 1.05 -3.10
CA ARG A 65 13.98 -0.30 -3.58
C ARG A 65 13.39 -1.16 -2.46
N ALA A 66 13.99 -1.13 -1.27
CA ALA A 66 13.47 -1.84 -0.10
C ALA A 66 12.07 -1.35 0.28
N GLY A 67 11.86 -0.03 0.32
CA GLY A 67 10.56 0.57 0.59
C GLY A 67 9.51 0.21 -0.47
N THR A 68 9.85 0.29 -1.76
CA THR A 68 8.95 -0.10 -2.85
C THR A 68 8.60 -1.60 -2.78
N ALA A 69 9.56 -2.47 -2.50
CA ALA A 69 9.33 -3.90 -2.36
C ALA A 69 8.40 -4.22 -1.19
N GLU A 70 8.60 -3.55 -0.05
CA GLU A 70 7.72 -3.65 1.12
C GLU A 70 6.28 -3.24 0.77
N LEU A 71 6.09 -2.07 0.15
CA LEU A 71 4.78 -1.58 -0.28
C LEU A 71 4.07 -2.54 -1.24
N ARG A 72 4.80 -3.07 -2.23
CA ARG A 72 4.27 -4.06 -3.19
C ARG A 72 3.83 -5.35 -2.50
N LYS A 73 4.66 -5.87 -1.58
CA LYS A 73 4.36 -7.09 -0.82
C LYS A 73 3.05 -6.97 -0.05
N TRP A 74 2.88 -5.87 0.70
CA TRP A 74 1.68 -5.67 1.51
C TRP A 74 0.44 -5.33 0.68
N GLY A 75 0.61 -4.56 -0.41
CA GLY A 75 -0.46 -4.32 -1.38
C GLY A 75 -0.97 -5.63 -1.99
N HIS A 76 -0.07 -6.53 -2.39
CA HIS A 76 -0.43 -7.83 -2.92
C HIS A 76 -1.16 -8.71 -1.88
N ARG A 77 -0.67 -8.75 -0.63
CA ARG A 77 -1.32 -9.51 0.46
C ARG A 77 -2.75 -9.08 0.75
N MET A 78 -3.07 -7.80 0.58
CA MET A 78 -4.41 -7.26 0.86
C MET A 78 -5.33 -7.25 -0.36
N ALA A 79 -4.82 -7.49 -1.57
CA ALA A 79 -5.53 -7.28 -2.83
C ALA A 79 -6.89 -7.99 -2.89
N LEU A 80 -6.92 -9.29 -2.57
CA LEU A 80 -8.16 -10.07 -2.59
C LEU A 80 -9.19 -9.55 -1.58
N SER A 81 -8.78 -9.32 -0.34
CA SER A 81 -9.68 -8.79 0.69
C SER A 81 -10.17 -7.37 0.37
N ALA A 82 -9.33 -6.53 -0.24
CA ALA A 82 -9.74 -5.20 -0.68
C ALA A 82 -10.80 -5.27 -1.79
N LEU A 83 -10.61 -6.18 -2.75
CA LEU A 83 -11.56 -6.39 -3.84
C LEU A 83 -12.90 -6.94 -3.32
N ILE A 84 -12.87 -7.99 -2.50
CA ILE A 84 -14.08 -8.60 -1.91
C ILE A 84 -14.86 -7.55 -1.10
N TRP A 85 -14.16 -6.76 -0.28
CA TRP A 85 -14.80 -5.66 0.45
C TRP A 85 -15.46 -4.66 -0.50
N ARG A 86 -14.78 -4.27 -1.58
CA ARG A 86 -15.33 -3.32 -2.56
C ARG A 86 -16.56 -3.86 -3.28
N MET A 87 -16.58 -5.16 -3.61
CA MET A 87 -17.71 -5.83 -4.28
C MET A 87 -18.96 -5.87 -3.40
N GLY A 88 -18.82 -6.23 -2.12
CA GLY A 88 -19.96 -6.43 -1.23
C GLY A 88 -20.31 -5.26 -0.30
N LYS A 89 -19.61 -4.11 -0.38
CA LYS A 89 -19.79 -2.96 0.53
C LYS A 89 -21.23 -2.47 0.65
N TYR A 90 -22.02 -2.59 -0.42
CA TYR A 90 -23.39 -2.11 -0.50
C TYR A 90 -24.44 -3.24 -0.57
N GLU A 91 -24.04 -4.49 -0.36
CA GLU A 91 -24.98 -5.62 -0.37
C GLU A 91 -25.94 -5.55 0.83
N GLN A 92 -27.23 -5.78 0.58
CA GLN A 92 -28.29 -5.65 1.57
C GLN A 92 -29.10 -6.94 1.77
N HIS A 93 -29.12 -7.86 0.81
CA HIS A 93 -30.05 -8.99 0.77
C HIS A 93 -29.36 -10.32 1.07
N ASP A 94 -28.17 -10.55 0.54
CA ASP A 94 -27.44 -11.81 0.72
C ASP A 94 -26.64 -11.81 2.04
N ALA A 95 -27.00 -12.69 2.98
CA ALA A 95 -26.31 -12.82 4.26
C ALA A 95 -24.87 -13.33 4.12
N GLY A 96 -24.61 -14.28 3.21
CA GLY A 96 -23.28 -14.84 2.98
C GLY A 96 -22.31 -13.82 2.40
N ILE A 97 -22.75 -13.00 1.43
CA ILE A 97 -21.93 -11.92 0.87
C ILE A 97 -21.61 -10.87 1.93
N ARG A 98 -22.57 -10.53 2.81
CA ARG A 98 -22.32 -9.59 3.91
C ARG A 98 -21.29 -10.14 4.90
N ASP A 99 -21.36 -11.41 5.26
CA ASP A 99 -20.42 -12.03 6.19
C ASP A 99 -19.01 -12.12 5.60
N LEU A 100 -18.90 -12.49 4.32
CA LEU A 100 -17.64 -12.49 3.59
C LEU A 100 -17.05 -11.07 3.51
N THR A 101 -17.88 -10.05 3.24
CA THR A 101 -17.46 -8.64 3.20
C THR A 101 -16.94 -8.16 4.55
N ARG A 102 -17.59 -8.55 5.66
CA ARG A 102 -17.12 -8.25 7.02
C ARG A 102 -15.79 -8.92 7.30
N ALA A 103 -15.64 -10.19 6.91
CA ALA A 103 -14.37 -10.92 7.06
C ALA A 103 -13.24 -10.25 6.27
N ALA A 104 -13.52 -9.84 5.03
CA ALA A 104 -12.56 -9.14 4.17
C ALA A 104 -12.11 -7.80 4.78
N ARG A 105 -13.06 -6.99 5.28
CA ARG A 105 -12.73 -5.74 5.98
C ARG A 105 -11.87 -5.98 7.22
N ARG A 106 -12.23 -6.96 8.06
CA ARG A 106 -11.44 -7.33 9.25
C ARG A 106 -10.02 -7.77 8.88
N HIS A 107 -9.88 -8.56 7.81
CA HIS A 107 -8.59 -8.99 7.31
C HIS A 107 -7.71 -7.81 6.89
N VAL A 108 -8.24 -6.85 6.12
CA VAL A 108 -7.49 -5.63 5.73
C VAL A 108 -6.99 -4.89 6.96
N THR A 109 -7.86 -4.65 7.95
CA THR A 109 -7.46 -3.97 9.20
C THR A 109 -6.37 -4.75 9.94
N HIS A 110 -6.53 -6.06 10.11
CA HIS A 110 -5.54 -6.89 10.78
C HIS A 110 -4.17 -6.83 10.11
N VAL A 111 -4.13 -6.93 8.77
CA VAL A 111 -2.89 -6.86 7.99
C VAL A 111 -2.23 -5.49 8.11
N GLN A 112 -3.00 -4.41 8.04
CA GLN A 112 -2.49 -3.04 8.20
C GLN A 112 -1.90 -2.82 9.60
N SER A 113 -2.59 -3.27 10.65
CA SER A 113 -2.09 -3.19 12.02
C SER A 113 -0.80 -3.97 12.21
N ALA A 114 -0.72 -5.20 11.72
CA ALA A 114 0.48 -6.03 11.79
C ALA A 114 1.66 -5.38 11.05
N TRP A 115 1.41 -4.80 9.88
CA TRP A 115 2.45 -4.12 9.11
C TRP A 115 2.95 -2.85 9.83
N LEU A 116 2.05 -2.03 10.38
CA LEU A 116 2.45 -0.85 11.14
C LEU A 116 3.28 -1.23 12.37
N ALA A 117 2.87 -2.25 13.12
CA ALA A 117 3.60 -2.75 14.28
C ALA A 117 5.01 -3.25 13.90
N ASP A 118 5.14 -3.99 12.80
CA ASP A 118 6.43 -4.44 12.26
C ASP A 118 7.36 -3.24 11.92
N ARG A 119 6.83 -2.20 11.27
CA ARG A 119 7.61 -0.99 10.97
C ARG A 119 8.06 -0.28 12.24
N GLN A 120 7.21 -0.19 13.26
CA GLN A 120 7.53 0.42 14.55
C GLN A 120 8.61 -0.39 15.27
N ALA A 121 8.53 -1.72 15.27
CA ALA A 121 9.53 -2.59 15.88
C ALA A 121 10.92 -2.40 15.23
N ARG A 122 11.00 -2.44 13.89
CA ARG A 122 12.26 -2.20 13.16
C ARG A 122 12.84 -0.81 13.43
N ALA A 123 12.00 0.21 13.57
CA ALA A 123 12.44 1.57 13.89
C ALA A 123 12.95 1.70 15.34
N ALA A 124 12.37 0.95 16.29
CA ALA A 124 12.77 0.92 17.69
C ALA A 124 14.09 0.16 17.91
N GLU A 125 14.29 -0.97 17.22
CA GLU A 125 15.54 -1.74 17.24
C GLU A 125 16.73 -0.88 16.80
N ARG A 126 16.54 -0.05 15.77
CA ARG A 126 17.52 0.93 15.33
C ARG A 126 17.86 1.96 16.41
N GLY A 127 16.85 2.46 17.15
CA GLY A 127 17.05 3.48 18.19
C GLY A 127 17.68 2.94 19.48
N SER A 128 17.78 1.62 19.60
CA SER A 128 18.43 0.93 20.73
C SER A 128 19.90 0.56 20.43
N GLN A 129 20.39 0.87 19.22
CA GLN A 129 21.78 0.75 18.78
C GLN A 129 22.44 2.13 18.73
#